data_AF-A0A6M5Y5V4-F1
#
_entry.id   AF-A0A6M5Y5V4-F1
#
_cell.length_a   1.000
_cell.length_b   1.000
_cell.length_c   1.000
_cell.angle_alpha   90.00
_cell.angle_beta   90.00
_cell.angle_gamma   90.00
#
_symmetry.space_group_name_H-M   'P 1'
#
loop_
_entity.id
_entity.type
_entity.pdbx_description
1 polymer ?
#
loop_
_entity_poly.entity_id
_entity_poly.type
_entity_poly.pdbx_seq_one_letter_code
_entity_poly.pdbx_strand_id
1 'polypeptide(L)'
;MKPFTDQLALTVIAPIDEAKRASLETILAAIEADVEANLIIPFKQLPGVHFARLVILPAFTDNQNRTTPAQLAYSCNFDTSLDVHLQEITSPATLAGFHRVFGCCTGYNASGSPEKAIRQFVHNHKQPIQTFYRGHRGMSVSQIQDENGVRTLIQEYLEQPQTANQTANQLKAGIDAYIARHKPGWRPTADVKLPHLAASAVKYVGIGLLVLLFVLIGWLLGWWGIVGFLLAVALGVLYLRYLEKKAIPLSEGDITFEDVEALTEREDLVVQNQLTHLIELQPGLFRRSLQRLALGALQLLATYTYNQGRLGDIGTIHFARWLLIDRGKRLLFFSNFDGSWENYLGDFVDRAAVGLTLAWSNTQEFPRTRFLILDGATDEERFKQWTRKHQILTQVWYSAYKGLTVKNIIQNHAIVRGIGQPMTPRQTADWLTLL
;
A
#
# COMPACT_ATOMS: atom_id res chain seq x y z
N MET A 1 14.99 18.23 10.88
CA MET A 1 13.90 17.42 10.29
C MET A 1 12.72 17.41 11.25
N LYS A 2 11.48 17.31 10.74
CA LYS A 2 10.33 17.03 11.61
C LYS A 2 10.53 15.64 12.22
N PRO A 3 10.21 15.45 13.53
CA PRO A 3 10.39 14.15 14.19
C PRO A 3 9.40 13.09 13.67
N PHE A 4 8.29 13.53 13.05
CA PHE A 4 7.27 12.66 12.47
C PHE A 4 6.79 13.25 11.15
N THR A 5 6.75 12.41 10.12
CA THR A 5 6.14 12.73 8.83
C THR A 5 5.08 11.66 8.52
N ASP A 6 3.79 12.01 8.62
CA ASP A 6 2.75 11.05 8.28
C ASP A 6 2.67 10.92 6.77
N GLN A 7 2.80 9.69 6.29
CA GLN A 7 2.73 9.40 4.86
C GLN A 7 1.28 9.29 4.45
N LEU A 8 0.93 9.99 3.38
CA LEU A 8 -0.38 9.98 2.75
C LEU A 8 -0.33 9.20 1.42
N ALA A 9 -1.51 8.96 0.88
CA ALA A 9 -1.69 8.29 -0.39
C ALA A 9 -2.73 9.05 -1.21
N LEU A 10 -2.46 9.20 -2.51
CA LEU A 10 -3.37 9.76 -3.49
C LEU A 10 -3.60 8.72 -4.57
N THR A 11 -4.86 8.54 -4.97
CA THR A 11 -5.23 7.79 -6.16
C THR A 11 -6.27 8.60 -6.93
N VAL A 12 -5.95 8.92 -8.18
CA VAL A 12 -6.79 9.68 -9.11
C VAL A 12 -7.19 8.72 -10.22
N ILE A 13 -8.50 8.54 -10.43
CA ILE A 13 -9.03 7.65 -11.47
C ILE A 13 -9.99 8.42 -12.35
N ALA A 14 -9.70 8.44 -13.65
CA ALA A 14 -10.49 9.15 -14.64
C ALA A 14 -10.65 8.33 -15.93
N PRO A 15 -11.82 8.40 -16.59
CA PRO A 15 -12.02 7.81 -17.92
C PRO A 15 -11.00 8.32 -18.93
N ILE A 16 -10.42 7.41 -19.71
CA ILE A 16 -9.55 7.76 -20.84
C ILE A 16 -10.44 8.24 -21.99
N ASP A 17 -10.00 9.30 -22.67
CA ASP A 17 -10.56 9.67 -23.97
C ASP A 17 -10.05 8.66 -25.01
N GLU A 18 -10.94 7.83 -25.56
CA GLU A 18 -10.55 6.73 -26.46
C GLU A 18 -9.75 7.23 -27.67
N ALA A 19 -10.05 8.43 -28.17
CA ALA A 19 -9.31 9.04 -29.28
C ALA A 19 -7.85 9.38 -28.91
N LYS A 20 -7.52 9.45 -27.62
CA LYS A 20 -6.18 9.76 -27.09
C LYS A 20 -5.51 8.56 -26.42
N ARG A 21 -6.14 7.38 -26.42
CA ARG A 21 -5.61 6.18 -25.74
C ARG A 21 -4.24 5.77 -26.27
N ALA A 22 -4.07 5.64 -27.57
CA ALA A 22 -2.77 5.29 -28.17
C ALA A 22 -1.67 6.32 -27.85
N SER A 23 -2.03 7.60 -27.76
CA SER A 23 -1.10 8.66 -27.36
C SER A 23 -0.70 8.51 -25.88
N LEU A 24 -1.66 8.21 -25.00
CA LEU A 24 -1.40 7.92 -23.59
C LEU A 24 -0.45 6.73 -23.45
N GLU A 25 -0.74 5.60 -24.10
CA GLU A 25 0.09 4.39 -24.07
C GLU A 25 1.54 4.69 -24.53
N THR A 26 1.70 5.48 -25.60
CA THR A 26 3.02 5.94 -26.07
C THR A 26 3.74 6.79 -25.02
N ILE A 27 3.03 7.73 -24.37
CA ILE A 27 3.59 8.57 -23.31
C ILE A 27 4.05 7.71 -22.13
N LEU A 28 3.22 6.76 -21.70
CA LEU A 28 3.54 5.88 -20.56
C LEU A 28 4.72 4.96 -20.88
N ALA A 29 4.78 4.38 -22.08
CA ALA A 29 5.92 3.57 -22.52
C ALA A 29 7.23 4.38 -22.55
N ALA A 30 7.17 5.65 -22.99
CA ALA A 30 8.33 6.54 -22.96
C ALA A 30 8.79 6.91 -21.54
N ILE A 31 7.86 7.00 -20.58
CA ILE A 31 8.22 7.18 -19.16
C ILE A 31 8.88 5.90 -18.63
N GLU A 32 8.29 4.74 -18.93
CA GLU A 32 8.74 3.44 -18.41
C GLU A 32 10.12 3.03 -18.92
N ALA A 33 10.46 3.38 -20.17
CA ALA A 33 11.77 3.06 -20.75
C ALA A 33 12.95 3.52 -19.90
N ASP A 34 12.80 4.63 -19.16
CA ASP A 34 13.74 5.05 -18.11
C ASP A 34 13.00 5.85 -17.04
N VAL A 35 12.29 5.17 -16.14
CA VAL A 35 11.49 5.83 -15.08
C VAL A 35 12.30 6.82 -14.25
N GLU A 36 13.59 6.58 -14.07
CA GLU A 36 14.45 7.41 -13.23
C GLU A 36 14.95 8.69 -13.91
N ALA A 37 15.25 8.63 -15.20
CA ALA A 37 15.79 9.76 -15.97
C ALA A 37 14.80 10.37 -16.98
N ASN A 38 13.57 9.83 -17.09
CA ASN A 38 12.57 10.35 -18.01
C ASN A 38 12.31 11.86 -17.81
N LEU A 39 12.17 12.58 -18.91
CA LEU A 39 11.93 14.03 -18.93
C LEU A 39 10.44 14.40 -18.96
N ILE A 40 9.55 13.41 -19.03
CA ILE A 40 8.10 13.65 -19.11
C ILE A 40 7.58 13.92 -17.70
N ILE A 41 7.73 12.97 -16.79
CA ILE A 41 7.43 13.11 -15.36
C ILE A 41 8.69 12.71 -14.57
N PRO A 42 9.61 13.66 -14.30
CA PRO A 42 10.83 13.39 -13.56
C PRO A 42 10.52 13.14 -12.07
N PHE A 43 10.13 11.91 -11.71
CA PHE A 43 9.70 11.53 -10.37
C PHE A 43 10.74 11.82 -9.28
N LYS A 44 12.04 11.71 -9.60
CA LYS A 44 13.14 12.06 -8.66
C LYS A 44 13.11 13.53 -8.20
N GLN A 45 12.44 14.41 -8.94
CA GLN A 45 12.29 15.81 -8.58
C GLN A 45 11.06 16.08 -7.69
N LEU A 46 10.31 15.03 -7.32
CA LEU A 46 9.20 15.09 -6.37
C LEU A 46 9.70 14.60 -5.00
N PRO A 47 10.22 15.50 -4.13
CA PRO A 47 11.05 15.12 -2.98
C PRO A 47 10.31 14.29 -1.94
N GLY A 48 8.99 14.43 -1.84
CA GLY A 48 8.17 13.69 -0.88
C GLY A 48 7.55 12.41 -1.42
N VAL A 49 7.81 12.00 -2.66
CA VAL A 49 7.14 10.82 -3.28
C VAL A 49 7.96 9.57 -3.04
N HIS A 50 7.41 8.62 -2.27
CA HIS A 50 8.01 7.31 -2.04
C HIS A 50 7.87 6.38 -3.24
N PHE A 51 6.62 6.27 -3.70
CA PHE A 51 6.23 5.42 -4.82
C PHE A 51 5.21 6.15 -5.68
N ALA A 52 5.28 5.95 -6.99
CA ALA A 52 4.25 6.41 -7.92
C ALA A 52 3.98 5.34 -8.97
N ARG A 53 2.75 5.32 -9.48
CA ARG A 53 2.39 4.48 -10.62
C ARG A 53 1.34 5.13 -11.50
N LEU A 54 1.40 4.81 -12.79
CA LEU A 54 0.36 5.10 -13.78
C LEU A 54 -0.12 3.76 -14.32
N VAL A 55 -1.43 3.52 -14.22
CA VAL A 55 -2.07 2.27 -14.63
C VAL A 55 -3.26 2.56 -15.52
N ILE A 56 -3.38 1.84 -16.64
CA ILE A 56 -4.58 1.77 -17.46
C ILE A 56 -5.44 0.62 -16.92
N LEU A 57 -6.55 0.98 -16.28
CA LEU A 57 -7.55 0.02 -15.84
C LEU A 57 -8.45 -0.33 -17.04
N PRO A 58 -8.69 -1.62 -17.32
CA PRO A 58 -9.50 -2.04 -18.45
C PRO A 58 -10.94 -1.55 -18.31
N ALA A 59 -11.59 -1.38 -19.47
CA ALA A 59 -13.03 -1.13 -19.54
C ALA A 59 -13.81 -2.28 -18.88
N PHE A 60 -14.96 -1.96 -18.31
CA PHE A 60 -15.74 -2.90 -17.52
C PHE A 60 -17.23 -2.71 -17.79
N THR A 61 -17.94 -3.79 -18.13
CA THR A 61 -19.39 -3.79 -18.28
C THR A 61 -20.01 -4.54 -17.12
N ASP A 62 -20.88 -3.87 -16.36
CA ASP A 62 -21.54 -4.50 -15.22
C ASP A 62 -22.71 -5.40 -15.61
N ASN A 63 -23.24 -6.14 -14.63
CA ASN A 63 -24.40 -7.03 -14.80
C ASN A 63 -25.70 -6.31 -15.22
N GLN A 64 -25.71 -4.98 -15.31
CA GLN A 64 -26.81 -4.17 -15.82
C GLN A 64 -26.50 -3.61 -17.23
N ASN A 65 -25.51 -4.18 -17.92
CA ASN A 65 -25.01 -3.76 -19.23
C ASN A 65 -24.55 -2.29 -19.28
N ARG A 66 -24.10 -1.74 -18.16
CA ARG A 66 -23.51 -0.39 -18.13
C ARG A 66 -22.01 -0.51 -18.26
N THR A 67 -21.48 0.05 -19.34
CA THR A 67 -20.04 0.08 -19.60
C THR A 67 -19.40 1.28 -18.92
N THR A 68 -18.33 1.00 -18.18
CA THR A 68 -17.33 1.96 -17.73
C THR A 68 -16.18 1.88 -18.73
N PRO A 69 -15.78 2.99 -19.38
CA PRO A 69 -14.65 2.97 -20.32
C PRO A 69 -13.34 2.63 -19.58
N ALA A 70 -12.28 2.38 -20.34
CA ALA A 70 -10.93 2.27 -19.76
C ALA A 70 -10.59 3.54 -18.98
N GLN A 71 -9.85 3.39 -17.88
CA GLN A 71 -9.56 4.49 -16.96
C GLN A 71 -8.05 4.60 -16.74
N LEU A 72 -7.55 5.83 -16.64
CA LEU A 72 -6.21 6.09 -16.14
C LEU A 72 -6.28 6.21 -14.62
N ALA A 73 -5.44 5.44 -13.93
CA ALA A 73 -5.19 5.55 -12.50
C ALA A 73 -3.78 6.09 -12.26
N TYR A 74 -3.68 7.31 -11.72
CA TYR A 74 -2.45 7.81 -11.12
C TYR A 74 -2.48 7.54 -9.61
N SER A 75 -1.45 6.93 -9.07
CA SER A 75 -1.41 6.53 -7.67
C SER A 75 -0.03 6.76 -7.06
N CYS A 76 0.06 7.50 -5.96
CA CYS A 76 1.33 7.81 -5.30
C CYS A 76 1.25 7.73 -3.77
N ASN A 77 2.39 7.59 -3.13
CA ASN A 77 2.60 7.63 -1.68
C ASN A 77 3.54 8.79 -1.37
N PHE A 78 3.16 9.70 -0.48
CA PHE A 78 3.90 10.94 -0.26
C PHE A 78 3.87 11.47 1.18
N ASP A 79 4.86 12.29 1.53
CA ASP A 79 5.19 12.72 2.90
C ASP A 79 4.39 13.91 3.47
N THR A 80 3.61 14.58 2.64
CA THR A 80 3.13 15.92 2.93
C THR A 80 1.63 16.03 2.72
N SER A 81 1.04 17.20 2.97
CA SER A 81 -0.36 17.45 2.66
C SER A 81 -0.63 17.33 1.15
N LEU A 82 -1.88 17.03 0.79
CA LEU A 82 -2.29 17.00 -0.61
C LEU A 82 -2.00 18.32 -1.32
N ASP A 83 -2.17 19.47 -0.67
CA ASP A 83 -1.98 20.78 -1.29
C ASP A 83 -0.52 21.06 -1.66
N VAL A 84 0.41 20.66 -0.79
CA VAL A 84 1.85 20.74 -1.05
C VAL A 84 2.25 19.75 -2.13
N HIS A 85 1.74 18.51 -2.10
CA HIS A 85 2.00 17.56 -3.17
C HIS A 85 1.46 18.06 -4.53
N LEU A 86 0.27 18.67 -4.54
CA LEU A 86 -0.27 19.30 -5.73
C LEU A 86 0.62 20.43 -6.24
N GLN A 87 1.24 21.22 -5.35
CA GLN A 87 2.22 22.23 -5.73
C GLN A 87 3.49 21.61 -6.34
N GLU A 88 3.95 20.47 -5.81
CA GLU A 88 5.12 19.74 -6.34
C GLU A 88 4.85 19.18 -7.75
N ILE A 89 3.70 18.53 -7.99
CA ILE A 89 3.37 18.00 -9.32
C ILE A 89 3.02 19.08 -10.36
N THR A 90 2.71 20.30 -9.90
CA THR A 90 2.52 21.47 -10.77
C THR A 90 3.76 22.36 -10.83
N SER A 91 4.91 21.90 -10.34
CA SER A 91 6.18 22.60 -10.47
C SER A 91 6.63 22.64 -11.93
N PRO A 92 7.47 23.61 -12.35
CA PRO A 92 7.92 23.73 -13.74
C PRO A 92 8.52 22.44 -14.33
N ALA A 93 9.15 21.62 -13.49
CA ALA A 93 9.77 20.36 -13.90
C ALA A 93 8.78 19.26 -14.29
N THR A 94 7.60 19.21 -13.68
CA THR A 94 6.64 18.09 -13.83
C THR A 94 5.31 18.52 -14.45
N LEU A 95 5.03 19.83 -14.46
CA LEU A 95 3.78 20.42 -14.95
C LEU A 95 3.41 19.95 -16.35
N ALA A 96 4.37 19.99 -17.29
CA ALA A 96 4.13 19.61 -18.68
C ALA A 96 3.78 18.12 -18.82
N GLY A 97 4.45 17.25 -18.06
CA GLY A 97 4.18 15.81 -18.06
C GLY A 97 2.78 15.48 -17.55
N PHE A 98 2.43 15.96 -16.36
CA PHE A 98 1.11 15.73 -15.78
C PHE A 98 0.00 16.36 -16.64
N HIS A 99 0.24 17.53 -17.24
CA HIS A 99 -0.71 18.14 -18.17
C HIS A 99 -0.94 17.26 -19.41
N ARG A 100 0.12 16.70 -19.99
CA ARG A 100 0.01 15.78 -21.14
C ARG A 100 -0.71 14.50 -20.78
N VAL A 101 -0.33 13.86 -19.66
CA VAL A 101 -0.92 12.59 -19.22
C VAL A 101 -2.39 12.75 -18.85
N PHE A 102 -2.75 13.73 -18.01
CA PHE A 102 -4.15 13.97 -17.66
C PHE A 102 -4.96 14.55 -18.82
N GLY A 103 -4.32 15.23 -19.78
CA GLY A 103 -4.94 15.69 -21.03
C GLY A 103 -5.46 14.58 -21.94
N CYS A 104 -5.06 13.33 -21.70
CA CYS A 104 -5.61 12.13 -22.35
C CYS A 104 -6.91 11.62 -21.70
N CYS A 105 -7.37 12.22 -20.60
CA CYS A 105 -8.58 11.81 -19.91
C CYS A 105 -9.80 12.68 -20.28
N THR A 106 -10.98 12.05 -20.27
CA THR A 106 -12.24 12.76 -20.41
C THR A 106 -12.46 13.70 -19.23
N GLY A 107 -12.95 14.92 -19.50
CA GLY A 107 -13.22 15.92 -18.46
C GLY A 107 -11.99 16.71 -17.99
N TYR A 108 -10.82 16.48 -18.58
CA TYR A 108 -9.66 17.35 -18.36
C TYR A 108 -9.80 18.67 -19.13
N ASN A 109 -9.74 19.80 -18.43
CA ASN A 109 -9.86 21.10 -19.07
C ASN A 109 -8.51 21.62 -19.58
N ALA A 110 -8.21 21.35 -20.85
CA ALA A 110 -6.95 21.75 -21.48
C ALA A 110 -6.88 23.25 -21.88
N SER A 111 -8.00 23.99 -21.86
CA SER A 111 -8.02 25.39 -22.33
C SER A 111 -7.65 26.43 -21.27
N GLY A 112 -7.53 26.02 -20.00
CA GLY A 112 -7.10 26.88 -18.90
C GLY A 112 -5.60 26.80 -18.60
N SER A 113 -5.17 27.48 -17.53
CA SER A 113 -3.82 27.30 -16.97
C SER A 113 -3.60 25.81 -16.60
N PRO A 114 -2.51 25.17 -17.06
CA PRO A 114 -2.21 23.78 -16.75
C PRO A 114 -2.21 23.45 -15.25
N GLU A 115 -1.69 24.36 -14.42
CA GLU A 115 -1.68 24.19 -12.96
C GLU A 115 -3.11 24.07 -12.41
N LYS A 116 -3.98 25.04 -12.75
CA LYS A 116 -5.38 25.03 -12.31
C LYS A 116 -6.12 23.81 -12.83
N ALA A 117 -5.88 23.42 -14.09
CA ALA A 117 -6.47 22.25 -14.70
C ALA A 117 -6.08 20.96 -13.97
N ILE A 118 -4.80 20.76 -13.66
CA ILE A 118 -4.30 19.60 -12.90
C ILE A 118 -4.94 19.57 -11.51
N ARG A 119 -4.89 20.66 -10.75
CA ARG A 119 -5.46 20.72 -9.40
C ARG A 119 -6.95 20.37 -9.42
N GLN A 120 -7.73 21.00 -10.29
CA GLN A 120 -9.17 20.73 -10.43
C GLN A 120 -9.43 19.28 -10.84
N PHE A 121 -8.66 18.75 -11.78
CA PHE A 121 -8.79 17.38 -12.24
C PHE A 121 -8.54 16.37 -11.12
N VAL A 122 -7.46 16.56 -10.34
CA VAL A 122 -7.16 15.73 -9.17
C VAL A 122 -8.28 15.82 -8.14
N HIS A 123 -8.79 17.01 -7.82
CA HIS A 123 -9.89 17.17 -6.87
C HIS A 123 -11.18 16.46 -7.32
N ASN A 124 -11.49 16.48 -8.62
CA ASN A 124 -12.69 15.86 -9.19
C ASN A 124 -12.60 14.33 -9.28
N HIS A 125 -11.39 13.79 -9.43
CA HIS A 125 -11.16 12.38 -9.75
C HIS A 125 -10.43 11.59 -8.65
N LYS A 126 -10.02 12.24 -7.54
CA LYS A 126 -9.44 11.54 -6.39
C LYS A 126 -10.45 10.54 -5.82
N GLN A 127 -9.98 9.33 -5.55
CA GLN A 127 -10.78 8.26 -5.00
C GLN A 127 -10.58 8.16 -3.48
N PRO A 128 -11.65 7.89 -2.70
CA PRO A 128 -11.51 7.58 -1.29
C PRO A 128 -10.79 6.25 -1.13
N ILE A 129 -9.72 6.23 -0.33
CA ILE A 129 -9.01 5.02 0.05
C ILE A 129 -9.70 4.44 1.29
N GLN A 130 -10.23 3.21 1.20
CA GLN A 130 -10.95 2.60 2.32
C GLN A 130 -9.99 1.99 3.34
N THR A 131 -8.89 1.41 2.87
CA THR A 131 -7.86 0.81 3.74
C THR A 131 -6.48 1.22 3.24
N PHE A 132 -5.62 1.68 4.14
CA PHE A 132 -4.24 2.08 3.85
C PHE A 132 -3.27 1.60 4.93
N TYR A 133 -2.35 0.74 4.52
CA TYR A 133 -1.26 0.21 5.34
C TYR A 133 0.07 0.87 4.97
N ARG A 134 0.92 1.08 5.99
CA ARG A 134 2.25 1.72 5.91
C ARG A 134 3.25 0.91 6.72
N GLY A 135 4.26 0.35 6.05
CA GLY A 135 5.30 -0.50 6.66
C GLY A 135 6.42 0.26 7.36
N HIS A 136 6.59 1.55 7.12
CA HIS A 136 7.62 2.36 7.81
C HIS A 136 7.05 3.74 8.15
N ARG A 137 5.89 3.71 8.84
CA ARG A 137 5.11 4.91 9.17
C ARG A 137 5.94 5.92 9.96
N GLY A 138 5.86 7.18 9.54
CA GLY A 138 6.54 8.29 10.21
C GLY A 138 7.87 8.69 9.58
N MET A 139 8.37 7.91 8.62
CA MET A 139 9.68 8.13 7.99
C MET A 139 9.53 8.74 6.60
N SER A 140 10.10 9.93 6.40
CA SER A 140 10.08 10.59 5.09
C SER A 140 11.04 9.96 4.08
N VAL A 141 10.83 10.22 2.79
CA VAL A 141 11.77 9.83 1.72
C VAL A 141 13.17 10.37 2.03
N SER A 142 13.25 11.66 2.38
CA SER A 142 14.50 12.30 2.74
C SER A 142 15.18 11.64 3.94
N GLN A 143 14.42 11.31 4.99
CA GLN A 143 14.93 10.61 6.15
C GLN A 143 15.46 9.22 5.78
N ILE A 144 14.70 8.44 5.02
CA ILE A 144 15.10 7.09 4.60
C ILE A 144 16.42 7.13 3.82
N GLN A 145 16.55 8.06 2.87
CA GLN A 145 17.77 8.23 2.07
C GLN A 145 18.95 8.73 2.92
N ASP A 146 18.72 9.69 3.81
CA ASP A 146 19.73 10.22 4.71
C ASP A 146 20.27 9.15 5.68
N GLU A 147 19.37 8.38 6.30
CA GLU A 147 19.71 7.30 7.22
C GLU A 147 20.44 6.16 6.51
N ASN A 148 20.03 5.84 5.27
CA ASN A 148 20.77 4.91 4.44
C ASN A 148 22.18 5.41 4.11
N GLY A 149 22.34 6.69 3.79
CA GLY A 149 23.67 7.28 3.58
C GLY A 149 24.57 7.18 4.81
N VAL A 150 24.00 7.34 6.01
CA VAL A 150 24.75 7.09 7.26
C VAL A 150 25.11 5.61 7.41
N ARG A 151 24.20 4.68 7.07
CA ARG A 151 24.52 3.24 7.09
C ARG A 151 25.67 2.89 6.13
N THR A 152 25.73 3.53 4.96
CA THR A 152 26.86 3.38 4.02
C THR A 152 28.17 3.89 4.63
N LEU A 153 28.18 5.07 5.23
CA LEU A 153 29.37 5.60 5.92
C LEU A 153 29.84 4.71 7.07
N ILE A 154 28.91 4.11 7.83
CA ILE A 154 29.27 3.14 8.88
C ILE A 154 29.94 1.92 8.25
N GLN A 155 29.40 1.41 7.14
CA GLN A 155 29.99 0.28 6.44
C GLN A 155 31.40 0.59 5.94
N GLU A 156 31.60 1.74 5.30
CA GLU A 156 32.91 2.21 4.86
C GLU A 156 33.91 2.31 6.02
N TYR A 157 33.46 2.70 7.21
CA TYR A 157 34.29 2.69 8.41
C TYR A 157 34.64 1.28 8.86
N LEU A 158 33.65 0.39 8.94
CA LEU A 158 33.83 -1.00 9.37
C LEU A 158 34.74 -1.80 8.44
N GLU A 159 34.75 -1.49 7.14
CA GLU A 159 35.61 -2.14 6.14
C GLU A 159 37.10 -1.75 6.28
N GLN A 160 37.44 -0.79 7.14
CA GLN A 160 38.83 -0.38 7.34
C GLN A 160 39.61 -1.41 8.20
N PRO A 161 40.85 -1.81 7.84
CA PRO A 161 41.59 -2.87 8.53
C PRO A 161 41.77 -2.68 10.06
N GLN A 162 41.86 -1.42 10.50
CA GLN A 162 42.05 -1.04 11.90
C GLN A 162 40.84 -1.34 12.81
N THR A 163 39.66 -1.62 12.27
CA THR A 163 38.46 -1.90 13.07
C THR A 163 38.43 -3.33 13.62
N ALA A 164 39.12 -4.27 12.96
CA ALA A 164 39.05 -5.70 13.25
C ALA A 164 39.49 -6.09 14.68
N ASN A 165 40.38 -5.30 15.29
CA ASN A 165 40.94 -5.58 16.62
C ASN A 165 40.39 -4.65 17.72
N GLN A 166 39.34 -3.87 17.42
CA GLN A 166 38.78 -2.91 18.38
C GLN A 166 37.77 -3.58 19.32
N THR A 167 37.76 -3.13 20.57
CA THR A 167 36.67 -3.45 21.51
C THR A 167 35.36 -2.79 21.05
N ALA A 168 34.22 -3.31 21.50
CA ALA A 168 32.90 -2.76 21.16
C ALA A 168 32.79 -1.23 21.43
N ASN A 169 33.34 -0.75 22.55
CA ASN A 169 33.32 0.67 22.89
C ASN A 169 34.24 1.50 21.99
N GLN A 170 35.41 0.98 21.61
CA GLN A 170 36.30 1.64 20.67
C GLN A 170 35.66 1.73 19.28
N LEU A 171 35.02 0.65 18.83
CA LEU A 171 34.32 0.60 17.55
C LEU A 171 33.18 1.62 17.51
N LYS A 172 32.36 1.68 18.57
CA LYS A 172 31.28 2.66 18.70
C LYS A 172 31.79 4.11 18.66
N ALA A 173 32.81 4.42 19.47
CA ALA A 173 33.40 5.75 19.50
C ALA A 173 34.03 6.13 18.14
N GLY A 174 34.65 5.16 17.48
CA GLY A 174 35.20 5.29 16.13
C GLY A 174 34.13 5.58 15.08
N ILE A 175 33.02 4.85 15.10
CA ILE A 175 31.86 5.11 14.24
C ILE A 175 31.31 6.52 14.49
N ASP A 176 31.07 6.90 15.75
CA ASP A 176 30.55 8.23 16.08
C ASP A 176 31.46 9.35 15.56
N ALA A 177 32.78 9.20 15.74
CA ALA A 177 33.76 10.15 15.24
C ALA A 177 33.81 10.18 13.70
N TYR A 178 33.70 9.02 13.04
CA TYR A 178 33.70 8.92 11.59
C TYR A 178 32.48 9.61 10.99
N ILE A 179 31.29 9.39 11.56
CA ILE A 179 30.06 10.06 11.12
C ILE A 179 30.12 11.57 11.41
N ALA A 180 30.61 11.99 12.58
CA ALA A 180 30.76 13.40 12.89
C ALA A 180 31.70 14.13 11.90
N ARG A 181 32.71 13.43 11.38
CA ARG A 181 33.65 13.95 10.38
C ARG A 181 33.06 14.03 8.97
N HIS A 182 32.35 12.99 8.52
CA HIS A 182 31.87 12.89 7.13
C HIS A 182 30.46 13.46 6.91
N LYS A 183 29.63 13.52 7.95
CA LYS A 183 28.30 14.15 7.93
C LYS A 183 28.16 15.10 9.13
N PRO A 184 28.91 16.23 9.13
CA PRO A 184 28.89 17.17 10.25
C PRO A 184 27.48 17.71 10.49
N GLY A 185 27.07 17.75 11.76
CA GLY A 185 25.73 18.17 12.15
C GLY A 185 24.64 17.08 12.02
N TRP A 186 25.01 15.84 11.70
CA TRP A 186 24.08 14.70 11.79
C TRP A 186 23.43 14.64 13.18
N ARG A 187 22.11 14.50 13.20
CA ARG A 187 21.34 14.25 14.42
C ARG A 187 20.31 13.16 14.11
N PRO A 188 20.23 12.11 14.94
CA PRO A 188 19.21 11.10 14.74
C PRO A 188 17.82 11.72 14.90
N THR A 189 16.88 11.28 14.06
CA THR A 189 15.48 11.65 14.20
C THR A 189 14.92 11.07 15.49
N ALA A 190 14.06 11.84 16.18
CA ALA A 190 13.43 11.39 17.41
C ALA A 190 12.47 10.22 17.14
N ASP A 191 12.39 9.29 18.08
CA ASP A 191 11.44 8.18 18.03
C ASP A 191 10.04 8.67 18.36
N VAL A 192 9.07 8.31 17.51
CA VAL A 192 7.68 8.69 17.71
C VAL A 192 6.88 7.43 17.97
N LYS A 193 6.55 7.23 19.25
CA LYS A 193 5.70 6.11 19.66
C LYS A 193 4.29 6.30 19.12
N LEU A 194 3.91 5.44 18.18
CA LEU A 194 2.57 5.43 17.63
C LEU A 194 1.58 4.83 18.64
N PRO A 195 0.32 5.33 18.69
CA PRO A 195 -0.74 4.70 19.47
C PRO A 195 -0.92 3.25 19.03
N HIS A 196 -0.73 2.31 19.95
CA HIS A 196 -0.82 0.89 19.66
C HIS A 196 -1.90 0.22 20.50
N LEU A 197 -2.78 -0.54 19.85
CA LEU A 197 -3.76 -1.41 20.46
C LEU A 197 -3.47 -2.84 20.03
N ALA A 198 -3.19 -3.71 21.01
CA ALA A 198 -3.04 -5.14 20.76
C ALA A 198 -4.30 -5.69 20.07
N ALA A 199 -4.12 -6.69 19.19
CA ALA A 199 -5.23 -7.31 18.47
C ALA A 199 -6.34 -7.84 19.41
N SER A 200 -5.94 -8.37 20.58
CA SER A 200 -6.86 -8.79 21.64
C SER A 200 -7.70 -7.63 22.18
N ALA A 201 -7.11 -6.46 22.40
CA ALA A 201 -7.83 -5.28 22.86
C ALA A 201 -8.85 -4.83 21.82
N VAL A 202 -8.49 -4.78 20.53
CA VAL A 202 -9.42 -4.46 19.43
C VAL A 202 -10.58 -5.45 19.40
N LYS A 203 -10.30 -6.75 19.57
CA LYS A 203 -11.33 -7.80 19.67
C LYS A 203 -12.29 -7.55 20.83
N TYR A 204 -11.79 -7.27 22.04
CA TYR A 204 -12.65 -7.01 23.21
C TYR A 204 -13.43 -5.71 23.09
N VAL A 205 -12.87 -4.66 22.50
CA VAL A 205 -13.61 -3.43 22.17
C VAL A 205 -14.76 -3.76 21.20
N GLY A 206 -14.50 -4.56 20.16
CA GLY A 206 -15.53 -5.03 19.24
C GLY A 206 -16.65 -5.80 19.94
N ILE A 207 -16.30 -6.75 20.82
CA ILE A 207 -17.29 -7.49 21.64
C ILE A 207 -18.08 -6.54 22.53
N GLY A 208 -17.42 -5.59 23.20
CA GLY A 208 -18.06 -4.60 24.05
C GLY A 208 -19.06 -3.73 23.28
N LEU A 209 -18.72 -3.29 22.07
CA LEU A 209 -19.62 -2.55 21.18
C LEU A 209 -20.82 -3.38 20.74
N LEU A 210 -20.64 -4.68 20.46
CA LEU A 210 -21.74 -5.58 20.12
C LEU A 210 -22.67 -5.82 21.32
N VAL A 211 -22.12 -6.00 22.52
CA VAL A 211 -22.90 -6.12 23.77
C VAL A 211 -23.66 -4.82 24.03
N LEU A 212 -23.02 -3.66 23.86
CA LEU A 212 -23.66 -2.36 24.02
C LEU A 212 -24.81 -2.17 23.02
N LEU A 213 -24.60 -2.53 21.75
CA LEU A 213 -25.64 -2.50 20.73
C LEU A 213 -26.81 -3.41 21.10
N PHE A 214 -26.54 -4.62 21.57
CA PHE A 214 -27.55 -5.57 22.03
C PHE A 214 -28.38 -5.00 23.20
N VAL A 215 -27.71 -4.41 24.20
CA VAL A 215 -28.37 -3.76 25.35
C VAL A 215 -29.21 -2.56 24.88
N LEU A 216 -28.69 -1.73 23.98
CA LEU A 216 -29.40 -0.57 23.45
C LEU A 216 -30.66 -0.97 22.67
N ILE A 217 -30.58 -2.03 21.86
CA ILE A 217 -31.75 -2.60 21.16
C ILE A 217 -32.78 -3.08 22.17
N GLY A 218 -32.36 -3.81 23.22
CA GLY A 218 -33.25 -4.25 24.28
C GLY A 218 -33.90 -3.10 25.04
N TRP A 219 -33.15 -2.02 25.27
CA TRP A 219 -33.66 -0.82 25.93
C TRP A 219 -34.66 -0.05 25.07
N LEU A 220 -34.39 0.13 23.78
CA LEU A 220 -35.24 0.91 22.86
C LEU A 220 -36.48 0.15 22.38
N LEU A 221 -36.34 -1.15 22.11
CA LEU A 221 -37.33 -1.95 21.38
C LEU A 221 -37.87 -3.13 22.22
N GLY A 222 -37.41 -3.27 23.47
CA GLY A 222 -37.84 -4.33 24.38
C GLY A 222 -37.43 -5.74 23.91
N TRP A 223 -38.11 -6.74 24.48
CA TRP A 223 -37.88 -8.16 24.15
C TRP A 223 -38.05 -8.45 22.65
N TRP A 224 -39.07 -7.88 22.01
CA TRP A 224 -39.33 -8.08 20.59
C TRP A 224 -38.22 -7.50 19.70
N GLY A 225 -37.60 -6.39 20.11
CA GLY A 225 -36.41 -5.86 19.43
C GLY A 225 -35.22 -6.80 19.47
N ILE A 226 -34.96 -7.42 20.63
CA ILE A 226 -33.89 -8.42 20.80
C ILE A 226 -34.17 -9.64 19.90
N VAL A 227 -35.38 -10.18 19.97
CA VAL A 227 -35.79 -11.34 19.14
C VAL A 227 -35.66 -11.01 17.66
N GLY A 228 -36.13 -9.84 17.23
CA GLY A 228 -36.00 -9.37 15.85
C GLY A 228 -34.55 -9.21 15.40
N PHE A 229 -33.69 -8.66 16.24
CA PHE A 229 -32.26 -8.54 15.96
C PHE A 229 -31.57 -9.91 15.83
N LEU A 230 -31.80 -10.82 16.77
CA LEU A 230 -31.22 -12.17 16.72
C LEU A 230 -31.70 -12.94 15.48
N LEU A 231 -32.99 -12.82 15.12
CA LEU A 231 -33.53 -13.41 13.90
C LEU A 231 -32.89 -12.80 12.65
N ALA A 232 -32.73 -11.48 12.60
CA ALA A 232 -32.08 -10.80 11.48
C ALA A 232 -30.61 -11.23 11.33
N VAL A 233 -29.87 -11.38 12.44
CA VAL A 233 -28.50 -11.91 12.44
C VAL A 233 -28.48 -13.34 11.94
N ALA A 234 -29.37 -14.21 12.44
CA ALA A 234 -29.45 -15.61 12.01
C ALA A 234 -29.77 -15.72 10.52
N LEU A 235 -30.76 -14.99 10.02
CA LEU A 235 -31.10 -14.92 8.59
C LEU A 235 -29.94 -14.37 7.75
N GLY A 236 -29.24 -13.34 8.24
CA GLY A 236 -28.06 -12.78 7.60
C GLY A 236 -26.91 -13.78 7.48
N VAL A 237 -26.65 -14.55 8.54
CA VAL A 237 -25.65 -15.64 8.53
C VAL A 237 -26.07 -16.75 7.58
N LEU A 238 -27.32 -17.19 7.61
CA LEU A 238 -27.83 -18.21 6.68
C LEU A 238 -27.73 -17.74 5.22
N TYR A 239 -28.06 -16.48 4.96
CA TYR A 239 -27.93 -15.88 3.63
C TYR A 239 -26.47 -15.78 3.19
N LEU A 240 -25.56 -15.37 4.08
CA LEU A 240 -24.12 -15.40 3.83
C LEU A 240 -23.65 -16.81 3.47
N ARG A 241 -24.02 -17.82 4.26
CA ARG A 241 -23.65 -19.22 4.00
C ARG A 241 -24.22 -19.73 2.68
N TYR A 242 -25.42 -19.32 2.31
CA TYR A 242 -26.00 -19.60 1.01
C TYR A 242 -25.20 -18.96 -0.14
N LEU A 243 -24.80 -17.70 0.00
CA LEU A 243 -23.98 -17.00 -1.00
C LEU A 243 -22.58 -17.61 -1.12
N GLU A 244 -21.96 -18.03 0.00
CA GLU A 244 -20.65 -18.71 -0.01
C GLU A 244 -20.72 -20.06 -0.75
N LYS A 245 -21.81 -20.82 -0.58
CA LYS A 245 -22.02 -22.09 -1.31
C LYS A 245 -22.27 -21.90 -2.81
N LYS A 246 -22.87 -20.76 -3.20
CA LYS A 246 -23.15 -20.40 -4.61
C LYS A 246 -22.05 -19.58 -5.27
N ALA A 247 -20.95 -19.30 -4.58
CA ALA A 247 -19.83 -18.58 -5.15
C ALA A 247 -19.27 -19.37 -6.34
N ILE A 248 -19.15 -18.69 -7.48
CA ILE A 248 -18.57 -19.23 -8.71
C ILE A 248 -17.08 -19.43 -8.44
N PRO A 249 -16.54 -20.66 -8.59
CA PRO A 249 -15.12 -20.91 -8.44
C PRO A 249 -14.35 -20.30 -9.61
N LEU A 250 -13.05 -20.09 -9.42
CA LEU A 250 -12.13 -19.80 -10.50
C LEU A 250 -12.21 -20.91 -11.57
N SER A 251 -12.36 -20.54 -12.83
CA SER A 251 -12.33 -21.47 -13.96
C SER A 251 -10.88 -21.90 -14.25
N GLU A 252 -10.67 -23.21 -14.38
CA GLU A 252 -9.37 -23.79 -14.73
C GLU A 252 -9.13 -23.57 -16.23
N GLY A 253 -8.14 -22.72 -16.57
CA GLY A 253 -7.76 -22.43 -17.97
C GLY A 253 -7.85 -20.97 -18.42
N ASP A 254 -8.28 -20.05 -17.53
CA ASP A 254 -8.47 -18.63 -17.87
C ASP A 254 -7.18 -17.79 -17.87
N ILE A 255 -6.04 -18.37 -17.46
CA ILE A 255 -4.74 -17.69 -17.41
C ILE A 255 -3.92 -18.15 -18.60
N THR A 256 -3.68 -17.26 -19.56
CA THR A 256 -2.81 -17.57 -20.69
C THR A 256 -1.33 -17.36 -20.31
N PHE A 257 -0.43 -18.06 -20.98
CA PHE A 257 1.01 -17.88 -20.79
C PHE A 257 1.45 -16.45 -21.15
N GLU A 258 0.88 -15.87 -22.23
CA GLU A 258 1.20 -14.53 -22.72
C GLU A 258 0.82 -13.44 -21.71
N ASP A 259 -0.32 -13.59 -21.02
CA ASP A 259 -0.73 -12.68 -19.94
C ASP A 259 0.25 -12.71 -18.76
N VAL A 260 0.81 -13.89 -18.47
CA VAL A 260 1.79 -14.05 -17.38
C VAL A 260 3.15 -13.49 -17.80
N GLU A 261 3.59 -13.74 -19.03
CA GLU A 261 4.87 -13.29 -19.55
C GLU A 261 5.01 -11.77 -19.44
N ALA A 262 4.04 -11.02 -19.96
CA ALA A 262 4.03 -9.56 -19.92
C ALA A 262 4.06 -8.98 -18.49
N LEU A 263 3.50 -9.70 -17.50
CA LEU A 263 3.60 -9.32 -16.09
C LEU A 263 4.99 -9.62 -15.53
N THR A 264 5.51 -10.82 -15.79
CA THR A 264 6.79 -11.28 -15.24
C THR A 264 8.00 -10.53 -15.79
N GLU A 265 7.93 -10.03 -17.04
CA GLU A 265 8.98 -9.19 -17.62
C GLU A 265 9.25 -7.90 -16.83
N ARG A 266 8.27 -7.45 -16.03
CA ARG A 266 8.35 -6.23 -15.22
C ARG A 266 8.46 -6.51 -13.72
N GLU A 267 8.54 -7.77 -13.33
CA GLU A 267 8.71 -8.21 -11.95
C GLU A 267 10.20 -8.45 -11.66
N ASP A 268 10.59 -8.34 -10.38
CA ASP A 268 11.90 -8.77 -9.87
C ASP A 268 13.14 -8.09 -10.50
N LEU A 269 12.94 -6.90 -11.09
CA LEU A 269 14.03 -6.10 -11.67
C LEU A 269 14.91 -5.40 -10.61
N VAL A 270 14.35 -5.17 -9.43
CA VAL A 270 15.01 -4.50 -8.29
C VAL A 270 14.58 -5.18 -6.97
N VAL A 271 15.13 -4.74 -5.83
CA VAL A 271 14.84 -5.35 -4.51
C VAL A 271 13.36 -5.29 -4.15
N GLN A 272 12.67 -4.28 -4.66
CA GLN A 272 11.25 -4.03 -4.44
C GLN A 272 10.44 -4.38 -5.68
N ASN A 273 9.18 -4.72 -5.49
CA ASN A 273 8.24 -5.03 -6.55
C ASN A 273 6.86 -4.39 -6.25
N GLN A 274 5.95 -4.49 -7.21
CA GLN A 274 4.62 -3.89 -7.18
C GLN A 274 3.55 -4.87 -7.60
N LEU A 275 2.35 -4.70 -7.03
CA LEU A 275 1.17 -5.41 -7.46
C LEU A 275 0.04 -4.41 -7.69
N THR A 276 -0.58 -4.47 -8.86
CA THR A 276 -1.90 -3.87 -9.11
C THR A 276 -2.90 -4.99 -9.34
N HIS A 277 -3.95 -5.02 -8.53
CA HIS A 277 -4.95 -6.07 -8.59
C HIS A 277 -6.33 -5.43 -8.67
N LEU A 278 -7.13 -5.82 -9.66
CA LEU A 278 -8.44 -5.23 -9.91
C LEU A 278 -9.45 -6.32 -10.16
N ILE A 279 -10.49 -6.34 -9.33
CA ILE A 279 -11.51 -7.38 -9.44
C ILE A 279 -12.90 -6.86 -9.13
N GLU A 280 -13.89 -7.47 -9.73
CA GLU A 280 -15.29 -7.19 -9.45
C GLU A 280 -15.74 -7.72 -8.09
N LEU A 281 -16.60 -6.96 -7.43
CA LEU A 281 -17.34 -7.43 -6.27
C LEU A 281 -18.49 -8.34 -6.71
N GLN A 282 -18.82 -9.30 -5.85
CA GLN A 282 -20.05 -10.06 -5.99
C GLN A 282 -21.26 -9.11 -5.95
N PRO A 283 -22.29 -9.37 -6.78
CA PRO A 283 -23.44 -8.49 -6.89
C PRO A 283 -24.29 -8.48 -5.60
N GLY A 284 -25.05 -7.38 -5.44
CA GLY A 284 -26.01 -7.21 -4.34
C GLY A 284 -25.54 -6.25 -3.25
N LEU A 285 -26.50 -5.56 -2.62
CA LEU A 285 -26.24 -4.58 -1.57
C LEU A 285 -25.63 -5.21 -0.32
N PHE A 286 -26.01 -6.45 0.01
CA PHE A 286 -25.49 -7.18 1.17
C PHE A 286 -23.97 -7.37 1.08
N ARG A 287 -23.47 -7.92 -0.03
CA ARG A 287 -22.02 -8.10 -0.28
C ARG A 287 -21.26 -6.78 -0.29
N ARG A 288 -21.83 -5.73 -0.90
CA ARG A 288 -21.22 -4.39 -0.88
C ARG A 288 -21.12 -3.80 0.52
N SER A 289 -22.14 -3.99 1.35
CA SER A 289 -22.11 -3.54 2.76
C SER A 289 -21.08 -4.32 3.57
N LEU A 290 -21.03 -5.65 3.41
CA LEU A 290 -20.00 -6.49 4.04
C LEU A 290 -18.59 -6.07 3.62
N GLN A 291 -18.37 -5.79 2.34
CA GLN A 291 -17.06 -5.34 1.87
C GLN A 291 -16.64 -4.01 2.50
N ARG A 292 -17.56 -3.04 2.62
CA ARG A 292 -17.26 -1.77 3.29
C ARG A 292 -16.90 -1.97 4.76
N LEU A 293 -17.63 -2.83 5.46
CA LEU A 293 -17.35 -3.18 6.86
C LEU A 293 -16.00 -3.89 7.00
N ALA A 294 -15.68 -4.83 6.11
CA ALA A 294 -14.41 -5.55 6.07
C ALA A 294 -13.23 -4.58 5.90
N LEU A 295 -13.29 -3.70 4.90
CA LEU A 295 -12.24 -2.70 4.66
C LEU A 295 -12.13 -1.68 5.82
N GLY A 296 -13.25 -1.29 6.43
CA GLY A 296 -13.25 -0.46 7.64
C GLY A 296 -12.58 -1.13 8.83
N ALA A 297 -12.85 -2.42 9.07
CA ALA A 297 -12.19 -3.20 10.11
C ALA A 297 -10.68 -3.32 9.85
N LEU A 298 -10.28 -3.60 8.60
CA LEU A 298 -8.88 -3.65 8.19
C LEU A 298 -8.19 -2.29 8.36
N GLN A 299 -8.87 -1.18 8.09
CA GLN A 299 -8.33 0.16 8.32
C GLN A 299 -8.05 0.43 9.80
N LEU A 300 -8.94 0.00 10.69
CA LEU A 300 -8.72 0.12 12.14
C LEU A 300 -7.50 -0.70 12.58
N LEU A 301 -7.41 -1.95 12.12
CA LEU A 301 -6.27 -2.82 12.40
C LEU A 301 -4.96 -2.24 11.86
N ALA A 302 -4.93 -1.74 10.62
CA ALA A 302 -3.76 -1.09 10.03
C ALA A 302 -3.34 0.19 10.78
N THR A 303 -4.31 0.92 11.36
CA THR A 303 -4.04 2.18 12.05
C THR A 303 -3.48 1.97 13.46
N TYR A 304 -4.03 1.00 14.20
CA TYR A 304 -3.77 0.86 15.64
C TYR A 304 -3.01 -0.41 16.03
N THR A 305 -3.06 -1.48 15.24
CA THR A 305 -2.44 -2.76 15.58
C THR A 305 -1.20 -3.02 14.74
N TYR A 306 -1.31 -2.83 13.42
CA TYR A 306 -0.24 -3.11 12.46
C TYR A 306 0.45 -1.84 12.00
N ASN A 307 0.88 -1.00 12.95
CA ASN A 307 1.48 0.30 12.66
C ASN A 307 2.97 0.39 13.02
N GLN A 308 3.59 -0.71 13.44
CA GLN A 308 5.01 -0.81 13.83
C GLN A 308 5.85 -1.53 12.76
N GLY A 309 5.44 -1.38 11.50
CA GLY A 309 6.16 -1.89 10.34
C GLY A 309 6.05 -3.39 10.07
N ARG A 310 5.06 -4.04 10.68
CA ARG A 310 4.67 -5.41 10.36
C ARG A 310 3.15 -5.51 10.25
N LEU A 311 2.68 -6.19 9.21
CA LEU A 311 1.28 -6.60 9.05
C LEU A 311 1.18 -8.03 9.54
N GLY A 312 0.79 -8.22 10.80
CA GLY A 312 1.02 -9.48 11.50
C GLY A 312 2.52 -9.75 11.59
N ASP A 313 2.97 -10.85 11.01
CA ASP A 313 4.38 -11.22 10.95
C ASP A 313 5.08 -10.88 9.63
N ILE A 314 4.38 -10.22 8.70
CA ILE A 314 4.87 -9.84 7.37
C ILE A 314 5.53 -8.46 7.46
N GLY A 315 6.84 -8.42 7.21
CA GLY A 315 7.68 -7.21 7.29
C GLY A 315 8.22 -6.74 5.94
N THR A 316 7.54 -7.06 4.84
CA THR A 316 7.99 -6.83 3.46
C THR A 316 7.14 -5.81 2.70
N ILE A 317 6.07 -5.29 3.30
CA ILE A 317 5.12 -4.39 2.62
C ILE A 317 5.47 -2.94 2.94
N HIS A 318 5.83 -2.13 1.95
CA HIS A 318 6.04 -0.70 2.14
C HIS A 318 4.71 0.04 2.28
N PHE A 319 3.83 -0.14 1.30
CA PHE A 319 2.51 0.49 1.28
C PHE A 319 1.52 -0.43 0.59
N ALA A 320 0.33 -0.56 1.18
CA ALA A 320 -0.77 -1.31 0.57
C ALA A 320 -2.08 -0.54 0.74
N ARG A 321 -2.92 -0.48 -0.30
CA ARG A 321 -4.19 0.23 -0.25
C ARG A 321 -5.30 -0.43 -1.04
N TRP A 322 -6.51 -0.34 -0.51
CA TRP A 322 -7.74 -0.86 -1.12
C TRP A 322 -8.69 0.28 -1.42
N LEU A 323 -9.25 0.27 -2.63
CA LEU A 323 -10.16 1.26 -3.16
C LEU A 323 -11.41 0.60 -3.76
N LEU A 324 -12.58 1.06 -3.36
CA LEU A 324 -13.87 0.74 -3.97
C LEU A 324 -14.14 1.73 -5.09
N ILE A 325 -14.00 1.26 -6.34
CA ILE A 325 -14.16 2.09 -7.54
C ILE A 325 -15.48 1.78 -8.25
N ASP A 326 -15.86 2.63 -9.21
CA ASP A 326 -17.08 2.51 -10.03
C ASP A 326 -18.36 2.33 -9.22
N ARG A 327 -18.50 3.18 -8.20
CA ARG A 327 -19.62 3.16 -7.23
C ARG A 327 -19.65 1.87 -6.39
N GLY A 328 -18.48 1.32 -6.08
CA GLY A 328 -18.32 0.12 -5.26
C GLY A 328 -18.74 -1.14 -6.00
N LYS A 329 -18.39 -1.24 -7.29
CA LYS A 329 -18.57 -2.45 -8.10
C LYS A 329 -17.27 -3.22 -8.28
N ARG A 330 -16.13 -2.52 -8.33
CA ARG A 330 -14.81 -3.14 -8.39
C ARG A 330 -13.98 -2.75 -7.18
N LEU A 331 -13.11 -3.66 -6.76
CA LEU A 331 -12.12 -3.49 -5.73
C LEU A 331 -10.75 -3.41 -6.40
N LEU A 332 -10.12 -2.25 -6.27
CA LEU A 332 -8.77 -1.98 -6.74
C LEU A 332 -7.81 -2.05 -5.55
N PHE A 333 -6.70 -2.74 -5.75
CA PHE A 333 -5.64 -2.88 -4.76
C PHE A 333 -4.29 -2.51 -5.37
N PHE A 334 -3.52 -1.76 -4.61
CA PHE A 334 -2.15 -1.44 -4.93
C PHE A 334 -1.25 -1.85 -3.77
N SER A 335 -0.17 -2.57 -4.07
CA SER A 335 0.89 -2.88 -3.12
C SER A 335 2.26 -2.52 -3.67
N ASN A 336 3.15 -2.03 -2.81
CA ASN A 336 4.59 -1.94 -3.04
C ASN A 336 5.27 -2.76 -1.94
N PHE A 337 6.13 -3.70 -2.31
CA PHE A 337 6.66 -4.70 -1.39
C PHE A 337 8.08 -5.13 -1.74
N ASP A 338 8.71 -5.90 -0.85
CA ASP A 338 10.06 -6.45 -1.00
C ASP A 338 10.03 -7.85 -1.59
N GLY A 339 11.02 -8.16 -2.43
CA GLY A 339 11.21 -9.49 -2.98
C GLY A 339 10.22 -9.84 -4.09
N SER A 340 10.12 -11.15 -4.38
CA SER A 340 9.36 -11.65 -5.51
C SER A 340 7.87 -11.74 -5.25
N TRP A 341 7.09 -11.74 -6.33
CA TRP A 341 5.64 -11.98 -6.29
C TRP A 341 5.30 -13.28 -5.56
N GLU A 342 6.08 -14.35 -5.81
CA GLU A 342 5.87 -15.67 -5.21
C GLU A 342 6.08 -15.66 -3.70
N ASN A 343 7.18 -15.06 -3.24
CA ASN A 343 7.49 -14.91 -1.81
C ASN A 343 6.47 -14.01 -1.11
N TYR A 344 6.09 -12.92 -1.77
CA TYR A 344 5.10 -11.98 -1.27
C TYR A 344 3.76 -12.69 -1.01
N LEU A 345 3.22 -13.42 -1.98
CA LEU A 345 1.95 -14.14 -1.80
C LEU A 345 2.08 -15.32 -0.83
N GLY A 346 3.22 -16.02 -0.81
CA GLY A 346 3.48 -17.08 0.17
C GLY A 346 3.42 -16.58 1.61
N ASP A 347 4.11 -15.47 1.92
CA ASP A 347 4.07 -14.81 3.25
C ASP A 347 2.64 -14.48 3.68
N PHE A 348 1.82 -14.06 2.73
CA PHE A 348 0.42 -13.71 2.93
C PHE A 348 -0.45 -14.91 3.29
N VAL A 349 -0.29 -16.01 2.59
CA VAL A 349 -1.02 -17.25 2.85
C VAL A 349 -0.62 -17.82 4.21
N ASP A 350 0.67 -17.85 4.53
CA ASP A 350 1.16 -18.44 5.77
C ASP A 350 0.83 -17.62 7.01
N ARG A 351 0.89 -16.28 6.91
CA ARG A 351 0.92 -15.40 8.10
C ARG A 351 -0.27 -14.46 8.21
N ALA A 352 -1.04 -14.28 7.15
CA ALA A 352 -2.12 -13.29 7.12
C ALA A 352 -3.40 -13.75 6.37
N ALA A 353 -3.58 -15.07 6.16
CA ALA A 353 -4.71 -15.61 5.41
C ALA A 353 -6.08 -15.13 5.89
N VAL A 354 -6.28 -14.97 7.21
CA VAL A 354 -7.54 -14.46 7.78
C VAL A 354 -7.83 -13.03 7.30
N GLY A 355 -6.82 -12.16 7.31
CA GLY A 355 -6.96 -10.77 6.88
C GLY A 355 -7.20 -10.65 5.37
N LEU A 356 -6.51 -11.47 4.57
CA LEU A 356 -6.74 -11.55 3.12
C LEU A 356 -8.13 -12.07 2.79
N THR A 357 -8.54 -13.15 3.45
CA THR A 357 -9.87 -13.72 3.27
C THR A 357 -10.94 -12.68 3.62
N LEU A 358 -10.76 -11.93 4.70
CA LEU A 358 -11.64 -10.81 5.04
C LEU A 358 -11.65 -9.73 3.95
N ALA A 359 -10.49 -9.36 3.41
CA ALA A 359 -10.35 -8.32 2.38
C ALA A 359 -11.01 -8.70 1.05
N TRP A 360 -10.97 -9.98 0.68
CA TRP A 360 -11.25 -10.45 -0.68
C TRP A 360 -12.46 -11.39 -0.80
N SER A 361 -13.01 -11.92 0.30
CA SER A 361 -14.13 -12.88 0.28
C SER A 361 -15.43 -12.42 -0.40
N ASN A 362 -15.59 -11.11 -0.66
CA ASN A 362 -16.75 -10.57 -1.40
C ASN A 362 -16.44 -10.24 -2.86
N THR A 363 -15.29 -10.66 -3.41
CA THR A 363 -14.97 -10.51 -4.83
C THR A 363 -15.42 -11.74 -5.62
N GLN A 364 -15.51 -11.58 -6.93
CA GLN A 364 -15.77 -12.71 -7.82
C GLN A 364 -14.59 -13.69 -7.80
N GLU A 365 -14.88 -14.97 -7.99
CA GLU A 365 -13.89 -16.06 -8.19
C GLU A 365 -12.87 -16.29 -7.06
N PHE A 366 -12.92 -15.53 -5.97
CA PHE A 366 -12.06 -15.74 -4.82
C PHE A 366 -12.26 -17.16 -4.25
N PRO A 367 -11.20 -17.83 -3.77
CA PRO A 367 -11.32 -19.17 -3.19
C PRO A 367 -12.42 -19.25 -2.13
N ARG A 368 -13.09 -20.41 -2.06
CA ARG A 368 -14.27 -20.58 -1.21
C ARG A 368 -13.94 -20.29 0.25
N THR A 369 -14.83 -19.56 0.91
CA THR A 369 -14.67 -19.12 2.30
C THR A 369 -15.78 -19.66 3.18
N ARG A 370 -15.53 -19.67 4.49
CA ARG A 370 -16.57 -19.81 5.50
C ARG A 370 -16.57 -18.59 6.42
N PHE A 371 -17.74 -17.98 6.59
CA PHE A 371 -17.94 -16.81 7.46
C PHE A 371 -17.03 -15.62 7.11
N LEU A 372 -16.65 -15.47 5.84
CA LEU A 372 -15.74 -14.43 5.31
C LEU A 372 -14.31 -14.40 5.87
N ILE A 373 -13.95 -15.26 6.82
CA ILE A 373 -12.66 -15.19 7.53
C ILE A 373 -11.93 -16.54 7.63
N LEU A 374 -12.63 -17.64 7.37
CA LEU A 374 -12.06 -18.99 7.36
C LEU A 374 -11.89 -19.49 5.93
N ASP A 375 -10.92 -20.37 5.75
CA ASP A 375 -10.49 -20.93 4.47
C ASP A 375 -10.03 -19.82 3.50
N GLY A 376 -10.51 -19.80 2.25
CA GLY A 376 -10.19 -18.74 1.30
C GLY A 376 -8.71 -18.73 0.93
N ALA A 377 -8.00 -17.71 1.40
CA ALA A 377 -6.58 -17.53 1.10
C ALA A 377 -5.69 -18.68 1.59
N THR A 378 -6.16 -19.55 2.49
CA THR A 378 -5.42 -20.75 2.90
C THR A 378 -5.28 -21.80 1.79
N ASP A 379 -6.10 -21.73 0.74
CA ASP A 379 -5.91 -22.51 -0.49
C ASP A 379 -4.90 -21.76 -1.38
N GLU A 380 -3.62 -21.98 -1.10
CA GLU A 380 -2.51 -21.21 -1.67
C GLU A 380 -2.51 -21.23 -3.21
N GLU A 381 -2.66 -22.41 -3.80
CA GLU A 381 -2.61 -22.60 -5.24
C GLU A 381 -3.73 -21.81 -5.93
N ARG A 382 -4.98 -21.98 -5.47
CA ARG A 382 -6.11 -21.24 -6.05
C ARG A 382 -6.00 -19.75 -5.79
N PHE A 383 -5.50 -19.34 -4.63
CA PHE A 383 -5.30 -17.93 -4.31
C PHE A 383 -4.25 -17.28 -5.21
N LYS A 384 -3.12 -17.95 -5.46
CA LYS A 384 -2.07 -17.46 -6.36
C LYS A 384 -2.56 -17.39 -7.80
N GLN A 385 -3.23 -18.43 -8.30
CA GLN A 385 -3.84 -18.43 -9.64
C GLN A 385 -4.87 -17.29 -9.78
N TRP A 386 -5.77 -17.15 -8.81
CA TRP A 386 -6.75 -16.07 -8.78
C TRP A 386 -6.09 -14.68 -8.78
N THR A 387 -5.03 -14.51 -7.98
CA THR A 387 -4.29 -13.25 -7.92
C THR A 387 -3.63 -12.93 -9.26
N ARG A 388 -3.05 -13.94 -9.93
CA ARG A 388 -2.41 -13.77 -11.23
C ARG A 388 -3.43 -13.44 -12.32
N LYS A 389 -4.60 -14.07 -12.32
CA LYS A 389 -5.69 -13.80 -13.28
C LYS A 389 -6.18 -12.36 -13.24
N HIS A 390 -6.34 -11.80 -12.04
CA HIS A 390 -6.91 -10.47 -11.83
C HIS A 390 -5.85 -9.38 -11.60
N GLN A 391 -4.58 -9.70 -11.85
CA GLN A 391 -3.48 -8.74 -11.82
C GLN A 391 -3.48 -7.90 -13.09
N ILE A 392 -3.36 -6.58 -12.93
CA ILE A 392 -3.28 -5.63 -14.03
C ILE A 392 -1.82 -5.21 -14.21
N LEU A 393 -1.37 -5.19 -15.46
CA LEU A 393 -0.06 -4.66 -15.82
C LEU A 393 0.03 -3.18 -15.41
N THR A 394 1.05 -2.84 -14.63
CA THR A 394 1.38 -1.45 -14.30
C THR A 394 2.27 -0.87 -15.39
N GLN A 395 1.79 0.18 -16.08
CA GLN A 395 2.52 0.75 -17.23
C GLN A 395 3.75 1.53 -16.79
N VAL A 396 3.66 2.26 -15.67
CA VAL A 396 4.79 3.00 -15.08
C VAL A 396 4.84 2.73 -13.57
N TRP A 397 6.01 2.39 -13.03
CA TRP A 397 6.21 2.29 -11.58
C TRP A 397 7.53 2.90 -11.12
N TYR A 398 7.44 3.80 -10.14
CA TYR A 398 8.58 4.50 -9.54
C TYR A 398 8.74 4.13 -8.06
N SER A 399 9.99 3.98 -7.63
CA SER A 399 10.42 3.90 -6.23
C SER A 399 11.58 4.86 -5.98
N ALA A 400 11.49 5.66 -4.91
CA ALA A 400 12.55 6.59 -4.50
C ALA A 400 13.78 5.92 -3.85
N TYR A 401 13.68 4.64 -3.51
CA TYR A 401 14.73 3.89 -2.80
C TYR A 401 14.68 2.40 -3.15
N LYS A 402 14.72 2.10 -4.44
CA LYS A 402 14.58 0.74 -5.03
C LYS A 402 15.44 -0.37 -4.44
N GLY A 403 16.54 -0.03 -3.76
CA GLY A 403 17.47 -0.98 -3.13
C GLY A 403 17.21 -1.25 -1.65
N LEU A 404 16.22 -0.60 -1.02
CA LEU A 404 15.99 -0.70 0.42
C LEU A 404 14.73 -1.50 0.74
N THR A 405 14.88 -2.58 1.49
CA THR A 405 13.74 -3.30 2.06
C THR A 405 13.12 -2.53 3.21
N VAL A 406 11.87 -2.83 3.58
CA VAL A 406 11.25 -2.33 4.82
C VAL A 406 12.12 -2.67 6.02
N LYS A 407 12.69 -3.89 6.04
CA LYS A 407 13.64 -4.31 7.08
C LYS A 407 14.86 -3.41 7.12
N ASN A 408 15.47 -3.09 5.97
CA ASN A 408 16.61 -2.17 5.92
C ASN A 408 16.22 -0.79 6.43
N ILE A 409 15.06 -0.27 6.07
CA ILE A 409 14.57 1.05 6.52
C ILE A 409 14.44 1.07 8.05
N ILE A 410 13.75 0.10 8.64
CA ILE A 410 13.55 0.02 10.10
C ILE A 410 14.88 -0.19 10.83
N GLN A 411 15.75 -1.06 10.29
CA GLN A 411 17.06 -1.35 10.87
C GLN A 411 17.99 -0.14 10.79
N ASN A 412 18.06 0.55 9.65
CA ASN A 412 18.83 1.78 9.48
C ASN A 412 18.36 2.84 10.48
N HIS A 413 17.05 3.01 10.65
CA HIS A 413 16.50 3.92 11.64
C HIS A 413 16.95 3.59 13.08
N ALA A 414 16.94 2.31 13.45
CA ALA A 414 17.43 1.86 14.75
C ALA A 414 18.95 2.10 14.92
N ILE A 415 19.75 1.83 13.89
CA ILE A 415 21.20 2.04 13.88
C ILE A 415 21.52 3.53 14.09
N VAL A 416 20.96 4.41 13.25
CA VAL A 416 21.33 5.83 13.29
C VAL A 416 20.98 6.49 14.61
N ARG A 417 19.95 6.00 15.29
CA ARG A 417 19.53 6.48 16.61
C ARG A 417 20.55 6.21 17.72
N GLY A 418 21.40 5.21 17.55
CA GLY A 418 22.49 4.97 18.49
C GLY A 418 23.70 5.89 18.29
N ILE A 419 23.79 6.58 17.15
CA ILE A 419 24.93 7.44 16.83
C ILE A 419 24.97 8.64 17.78
N GLY A 420 26.13 8.84 18.40
CA GLY A 420 26.38 9.90 19.38
C GLY A 420 25.62 9.76 20.71
N GLN A 421 24.90 8.66 20.93
CA GLN A 421 24.23 8.41 22.21
C GLN A 421 25.15 7.71 23.21
N PRO A 422 25.19 8.15 24.48
CA PRO A 422 25.91 7.44 25.52
C PRO A 422 25.25 6.07 25.78
N MET A 423 26.05 5.01 25.79
CA MET A 423 25.60 3.62 25.98
C MET A 423 26.46 2.88 27.00
N THR A 424 25.84 2.03 27.81
CA THR A 424 26.56 1.04 28.63
C THR A 424 27.21 -0.04 27.74
N PRO A 425 28.23 -0.79 28.21
CA PRO A 425 28.87 -1.83 27.41
C PRO A 425 27.90 -2.86 26.82
N ARG A 426 26.85 -3.23 27.58
CA ARG A 426 25.79 -4.12 27.12
C ARG A 426 24.96 -3.49 26.00
N GLN A 427 24.52 -2.25 26.17
CA GLN A 427 23.78 -1.52 25.13
C GLN A 427 24.61 -1.30 23.86
N THR A 428 25.92 -1.04 24.01
CA THR A 428 26.84 -0.94 22.87
C THR A 428 26.91 -2.27 22.13
N ALA A 429 27.07 -3.39 22.84
CA ALA A 429 27.07 -4.71 22.22
C ALA A 429 25.75 -5.00 21.49
N ASP A 430 24.61 -4.76 22.14
CA ASP A 430 23.28 -4.94 21.55
C ASP A 430 23.11 -4.07 20.29
N TRP A 431 23.54 -2.80 20.33
CA TRP A 431 23.49 -1.91 19.17
C TRP A 431 24.39 -2.37 18.02
N LEU A 432 25.59 -2.87 18.32
CA LEU A 432 26.50 -3.42 17.29
C LEU A 432 25.92 -4.66 16.59
N THR A 433 25.04 -5.43 17.23
CA THR A 433 24.35 -6.55 16.56
C THR A 433 23.39 -6.11 15.44
N LEU A 434 23.07 -4.80 15.37
CA LEU A 434 22.27 -4.22 14.30
C LEU A 434 23.10 -3.89 13.05
N LEU A 435 24.43 -3.82 13.15
CA LEU A 435 25.32 -3.49 12.03
C LEU A 435 25.57 -4.72 11.15
#